data_AF-A0A2E8GSK9-F1
#
_entry.id   AF-A0A2E8GSK9-F1
#
_cell.length_a   1.000
_cell.length_b   1.000
_cell.length_c   1.000
_cell.angle_alpha   90.00
_cell.angle_beta   90.00
_cell.angle_gamma   90.00
#
_symmetry.space_group_name_H-M   'P 1'
#
loop_
_entity.id
_entity.type
_entity.pdbx_description
1 polymer ?
#
loop_
_entity_poly.entity_id
_entity_poly.type
_entity_poly.pdbx_seq_one_letter_code
_entity_poly.pdbx_strand_id
1 'polypeptide(L)'
;MAAIRNTEGQLRAGRKFAFQEVERAVTRAYDAKPVVARKSKAKTVAKFQDRVATNAVEMEDLRTMSPWPRPELITAEMAVDLLFPDDGALLCMAKETRKAYTATRDHWLKKEHLHSLLVPNLATSMTGKTQDGHLSKRCNQQFPDRTYAVVEFDDGASLAEQAGRALYLGKILPLTLVCHSGNKSLHCWFLAAGEDEDNVLSFYDVAISLGADRVGRTRCQLMRTPGAWRVFPGGFEETESTLTFSAEGIRQKVHYFNWANAWTSTH
;
A
#
# COMPACT_ATOMS: atom_id res chain seq x y z
N MET A 1 -25.62 -10.54 19.93
CA MET A 1 -24.64 -11.57 20.37
C MET A 1 -23.56 -11.93 19.33
N ALA A 2 -23.79 -11.80 18.01
CA ALA A 2 -22.77 -12.11 16.99
C ALA A 2 -21.80 -10.95 16.68
N ALA A 3 -22.24 -9.70 16.83
CA ALA A 3 -21.43 -8.50 16.56
C ALA A 3 -20.30 -8.28 17.58
N ILE A 4 -20.46 -8.75 18.82
CA ILE A 4 -19.47 -8.58 19.91
C ILE A 4 -18.28 -9.52 19.72
N ARG A 5 -18.49 -10.72 19.16
CA ARG A 5 -17.44 -11.74 18.97
C ARG A 5 -16.45 -11.42 17.86
N ASN A 6 -16.80 -10.55 16.92
CA ASN A 6 -15.93 -10.22 15.78
C ASN A 6 -14.92 -9.10 16.11
N THR A 7 -15.15 -8.35 17.20
CA THR A 7 -14.23 -7.32 17.72
C THR A 7 -13.23 -7.89 18.73
N GLU A 8 -13.51 -9.03 19.37
CA GLU A 8 -12.62 -9.65 20.37
C GLU A 8 -11.22 -9.98 19.83
N GLY A 9 -11.09 -10.40 18.57
CA GLY A 9 -9.79 -10.65 17.94
C GLY A 9 -8.95 -9.40 17.65
N GLN A 10 -9.55 -8.21 17.74
CA GLN A 10 -8.87 -6.91 17.60
C GLN A 10 -8.64 -6.21 18.95
N LEU A 11 -9.23 -6.73 20.03
CA LEU A 11 -9.01 -6.25 21.40
C LEU A 11 -7.66 -6.75 21.89
N ARG A 12 -6.64 -5.89 21.83
CA ARG A 12 -5.40 -6.12 22.58
C ARG A 12 -5.69 -5.89 24.06
N ALA A 13 -5.54 -6.92 24.89
CA ALA A 13 -5.64 -6.79 26.35
C ALA A 13 -4.74 -5.64 26.83
N GLY A 14 -5.32 -4.67 27.54
CA GLY A 14 -4.62 -3.49 28.07
C GLY A 14 -4.67 -2.22 27.21
N ARG A 15 -5.26 -2.24 26.00
CA ARG A 15 -5.48 -1.00 25.22
C ARG A 15 -6.63 -0.18 25.84
N LYS A 16 -6.33 1.05 26.28
CA LYS A 16 -7.36 2.04 26.64
C LYS A 16 -7.96 2.63 25.37
N PHE A 17 -9.28 2.56 25.22
CA PHE A 17 -10.01 3.20 24.13
C PHE A 17 -10.41 4.62 24.55
N ALA A 18 -10.27 5.58 23.64
CA ALA A 18 -10.79 6.93 23.88
C ALA A 18 -12.32 6.92 23.86
N PHE A 19 -12.97 7.74 24.68
CA PHE A 19 -14.44 7.84 24.72
C PHE A 19 -15.05 8.08 23.33
N GLN A 20 -14.42 8.96 22.55
CA GLN A 20 -14.81 9.27 21.17
C GLN A 20 -14.65 8.09 20.20
N GLU A 21 -13.73 7.15 20.47
CA GLU A 21 -13.58 5.91 19.69
C GLU A 21 -14.78 4.98 19.93
N VAL A 22 -15.21 4.88 21.19
CA VAL A 22 -16.40 4.11 21.60
C VAL A 22 -17.67 4.73 21.03
N GLU A 23 -17.84 6.04 21.20
CA GLU A 23 -19.01 6.77 20.73
C GLU A 23 -19.18 6.64 19.22
N ARG A 24 -18.11 6.81 18.43
CA ARG A 24 -18.15 6.62 16.97
C ARG A 24 -18.45 5.19 16.56
N ALA A 25 -17.93 4.19 17.28
CA ALA A 25 -18.24 2.80 17.01
C ALA A 25 -19.73 2.51 17.25
N VAL A 26 -20.31 3.11 18.31
CA VAL A 26 -21.73 3.05 18.63
C VAL A 26 -22.56 3.77 17.57
N THR A 27 -22.24 5.02 17.23
CA THR A 27 -22.95 5.79 16.18
C THR A 27 -22.92 5.06 14.85
N ARG A 28 -21.77 4.51 14.41
CA ARG A 28 -21.69 3.69 13.20
C ARG A 28 -22.56 2.42 13.27
N ALA A 29 -22.66 1.80 14.45
CA ALA A 29 -23.49 0.60 14.61
C ALA A 29 -24.99 0.92 14.56
N TYR A 30 -25.40 2.10 15.04
CA TYR A 30 -26.81 2.55 15.07
C TYR A 30 -27.26 3.20 13.75
N ASP A 31 -26.40 4.01 13.12
CA ASP A 31 -26.70 4.69 11.85
C ASP A 31 -26.45 3.80 10.63
N ALA A 32 -25.80 2.64 10.81
CA ALA A 32 -25.71 1.65 9.76
C ALA A 32 -27.13 1.14 9.43
N LYS A 33 -27.60 1.45 8.21
CA LYS A 33 -28.67 0.67 7.58
C LYS A 33 -28.33 -0.82 7.74
N PRO A 34 -29.29 -1.72 8.01
CA PRO A 34 -29.01 -3.12 8.23
C PRO A 34 -28.38 -3.70 6.95
N VAL A 35 -27.06 -3.72 6.91
CA VAL A 35 -26.31 -4.52 5.96
C VAL A 35 -26.55 -5.94 6.44
N VAL A 36 -27.37 -6.69 5.71
CA VAL A 36 -27.50 -8.13 5.90
C VAL A 36 -26.09 -8.67 6.05
N ALA A 37 -25.75 -9.18 7.24
CA ALA A 37 -24.44 -9.74 7.51
C ALA A 37 -24.24 -10.87 6.48
N ARG A 38 -23.44 -10.60 5.44
CA ARG A 38 -23.10 -11.60 4.44
C ARG A 38 -22.39 -12.72 5.20
N LYS A 39 -23.04 -13.88 5.28
CA LYS A 39 -22.41 -15.10 5.81
C LYS A 39 -21.00 -15.20 5.22
N SER A 40 -20.02 -15.42 6.08
CA SER A 40 -18.62 -15.62 5.67
C SER A 40 -18.58 -16.58 4.50
N LYS A 41 -18.14 -16.05 3.36
CA LYS A 41 -18.05 -16.73 2.08
C LYS A 41 -16.75 -17.53 1.97
N ALA A 42 -16.11 -17.95 3.07
CA ALA A 42 -14.83 -18.67 3.02
C ALA A 42 -14.81 -19.80 1.98
N LYS A 43 -15.90 -20.58 1.89
CA LYS A 43 -16.08 -21.64 0.88
C LYS A 43 -16.29 -21.10 -0.55
N THR A 44 -16.93 -19.94 -0.72
CA THR A 44 -17.12 -19.27 -2.01
C THR A 44 -15.86 -18.57 -2.50
N VAL A 45 -15.06 -18.02 -1.58
CA VAL A 45 -13.75 -17.40 -1.83
C VAL A 45 -12.77 -18.48 -2.26
N ALA A 46 -12.66 -19.59 -1.52
CA ALA A 46 -11.87 -20.75 -1.94
C ALA A 46 -12.29 -21.25 -3.34
N LYS A 47 -13.61 -21.43 -3.57
CA LYS A 47 -14.13 -21.82 -4.89
C LYS A 47 -13.87 -20.78 -6.00
N PHE A 48 -13.75 -19.49 -5.66
CA PHE A 48 -13.41 -18.45 -6.61
C PHE A 48 -11.91 -18.48 -6.93
N GLN A 49 -11.06 -18.63 -5.91
CA GLN A 49 -9.63 -18.87 -6.08
C GLN A 49 -9.38 -20.13 -6.92
N ASP A 50 -10.10 -21.22 -6.69
CA ASP A 50 -10.01 -22.45 -7.51
C ASP A 50 -10.42 -22.23 -8.98
N ARG A 51 -11.32 -21.26 -9.24
CA ARG A 51 -11.81 -20.94 -10.59
C ARG A 51 -10.90 -19.97 -11.34
N VAL A 52 -10.14 -19.16 -10.61
CA VAL A 52 -9.18 -18.22 -11.18
C VAL A 52 -7.84 -18.95 -11.25
N ALA A 53 -7.38 -19.26 -12.46
CA ALA A 53 -6.06 -19.87 -12.63
C ALA A 53 -4.96 -18.89 -12.21
N THR A 54 -4.56 -18.94 -10.94
CA THR A 54 -3.37 -18.26 -10.42
C THR A 54 -2.20 -19.21 -10.53
N ASN A 55 -1.53 -19.20 -11.68
CA ASN A 55 -0.31 -19.98 -11.84
C ASN A 55 0.78 -19.36 -10.97
N ALA A 56 1.59 -20.18 -10.31
CA ALA A 56 2.82 -19.71 -9.70
C ALA A 56 3.71 -19.12 -10.80
N VAL A 57 4.19 -17.89 -10.59
CA VAL A 57 5.08 -17.17 -11.51
C VAL A 57 6.31 -16.77 -10.73
N GLU A 58 7.49 -17.24 -11.15
CA GLU A 58 8.70 -16.96 -10.40
C GLU A 58 9.09 -15.49 -10.51
N MET A 59 9.86 -15.00 -9.54
CA MET A 59 10.29 -13.60 -9.55
C MET A 59 11.16 -13.24 -10.77
N GLU A 60 11.84 -14.24 -11.37
CA GLU A 60 12.60 -14.07 -12.60
C GLU A 60 11.69 -13.94 -13.84
N ASP A 61 10.57 -14.67 -13.87
CA ASP A 61 9.58 -14.53 -14.92
C ASP A 61 8.97 -13.12 -14.89
N LEU A 62 8.63 -12.61 -13.69
CA LEU A 62 8.18 -11.23 -13.53
C LEU A 62 9.18 -10.20 -14.08
N ARG A 63 10.48 -10.40 -13.81
CA ARG A 63 11.54 -9.53 -14.34
C ARG A 63 11.63 -9.61 -15.85
N THR A 64 11.51 -10.80 -16.42
CA THR A 64 11.53 -11.03 -17.87
C THR A 64 10.32 -10.40 -18.55
N MET A 65 9.16 -10.43 -17.91
CA MET A 65 7.93 -9.81 -18.39
C MET A 65 7.90 -8.29 -18.23
N SER A 66 8.82 -7.71 -17.45
CA SER A 66 8.90 -6.28 -17.18
C SER A 66 9.22 -5.49 -18.46
N PRO A 67 8.38 -4.52 -18.87
CA PRO A 67 8.74 -3.62 -19.97
C PRO A 67 9.98 -2.78 -19.69
N TRP A 68 10.26 -2.48 -18.42
CA TRP A 68 11.50 -1.82 -18.00
C TRP A 68 12.63 -2.85 -17.92
N PRO A 69 13.76 -2.66 -18.64
CA PRO A 69 14.92 -3.53 -18.54
C PRO A 69 15.54 -3.46 -17.15
N ARG A 70 15.83 -4.62 -16.55
CA ARG A 70 16.49 -4.73 -15.24
C ARG A 70 15.77 -3.93 -14.15
N PRO A 71 14.47 -4.20 -13.89
CA PRO A 71 13.69 -3.45 -12.92
C PRO A 71 14.30 -3.48 -11.52
N GLU A 72 15.11 -4.51 -11.19
CA GLU A 72 15.81 -4.62 -9.91
C GLU A 72 16.82 -3.49 -9.63
N LEU A 73 17.21 -2.73 -10.66
CA LEU A 73 18.11 -1.59 -10.53
C LEU A 73 17.39 -0.30 -10.16
N ILE A 74 16.07 -0.18 -10.37
CA ILE A 74 15.29 1.02 -10.06
C ILE A 74 15.50 1.44 -8.61
N THR A 75 16.06 2.64 -8.41
CA THR A 75 16.26 3.24 -7.07
C THR A 75 14.98 3.85 -6.55
N ALA A 76 14.98 4.28 -5.28
CA ALA A 76 13.82 4.96 -4.71
C ALA A 76 13.56 6.30 -5.40
N GLU A 77 14.63 7.04 -5.69
CA GLU A 77 14.62 8.30 -6.41
C GLU A 77 13.98 8.10 -7.80
N MET A 78 14.52 7.15 -8.58
CA MET A 78 13.97 6.82 -9.90
C MET A 78 12.51 6.37 -9.82
N ALA A 79 12.16 5.52 -8.84
CA ALA A 79 10.78 5.06 -8.69
C ALA A 79 9.83 6.23 -8.40
N VAL A 80 10.20 7.14 -7.51
CA VAL A 80 9.36 8.30 -7.19
C VAL A 80 9.22 9.23 -8.40
N ASP A 81 10.30 9.51 -9.13
CA ASP A 81 10.25 10.35 -10.34
C ASP A 81 9.40 9.72 -11.44
N LEU A 82 9.50 8.40 -11.62
CA LEU A 82 8.70 7.70 -12.63
C LEU A 82 7.23 7.59 -12.22
N LEU A 83 6.92 7.38 -10.95
CA LEU A 83 5.54 7.21 -10.46
C LEU A 83 4.80 8.54 -10.29
N PHE A 84 5.53 9.62 -10.00
CA PHE A 84 5.00 10.95 -9.73
C PHE A 84 5.85 12.03 -10.43
N PRO A 85 5.79 12.13 -11.77
CA PRO A 85 6.65 13.01 -12.55
C PRO A 85 6.39 14.52 -12.40
N ASP A 86 5.32 14.92 -11.69
CA ASP A 86 5.04 16.34 -11.44
C ASP A 86 5.91 16.88 -10.29
N ASP A 87 6.76 17.85 -10.58
CA ASP A 87 7.62 18.53 -9.60
C ASP A 87 6.79 19.25 -8.50
N GLY A 88 5.54 19.64 -8.81
CA GLY A 88 4.60 20.23 -7.87
C GLY A 88 3.92 19.22 -6.93
N ALA A 89 4.13 17.92 -7.12
CA ALA A 89 3.45 16.88 -6.37
C ALA A 89 3.71 16.97 -4.86
N LEU A 90 2.63 16.85 -4.08
CA LEU A 90 2.72 16.63 -2.64
C LEU A 90 2.71 15.12 -2.35
N LEU A 91 3.85 14.64 -1.83
CA LEU A 91 4.07 13.24 -1.50
C LEU A 91 4.09 13.06 0.01
N CYS A 92 3.44 11.98 0.47
CA CYS A 92 3.50 11.56 1.87
C CYS A 92 4.42 10.36 2.01
N MET A 93 5.56 10.55 2.66
CA MET A 93 6.56 9.51 2.90
C MET A 93 6.81 9.31 4.39
N ALA A 94 7.34 8.16 4.78
CA ALA A 94 7.64 7.84 6.16
C ALA A 94 8.83 6.88 6.28
N LYS A 95 9.68 7.09 7.30
CA LYS A 95 10.67 6.08 7.71
C LYS A 95 9.98 4.88 8.37
N GLU A 96 8.97 5.18 9.19
CA GLU A 96 8.13 4.23 9.94
C GLU A 96 6.70 4.76 10.05
N THR A 97 5.73 3.90 10.38
CA THR A 97 4.30 4.19 10.30
C THR A 97 3.82 5.42 11.09
N ARG A 98 4.53 5.77 12.17
CA ARG A 98 4.23 6.92 13.04
C ARG A 98 4.92 8.23 12.64
N LYS A 99 5.84 8.19 11.68
CA LYS A 99 6.63 9.35 11.22
C LYS A 99 6.31 9.71 9.77
N ALA A 100 5.03 9.64 9.41
CA ALA A 100 4.57 10.06 8.10
C ALA A 100 4.53 11.58 8.00
N TYR A 101 5.05 12.10 6.90
CA TYR A 101 5.12 13.53 6.63
C TYR A 101 4.73 13.77 5.18
N THR A 102 3.90 14.79 4.93
CA THR A 102 3.50 15.20 3.57
C THR A 102 4.23 16.49 3.22
N ALA A 103 4.94 16.48 2.09
CA ALA A 103 5.72 17.61 1.60
C ALA A 103 5.85 17.57 0.07
N THR A 104 6.36 18.66 -0.50
CA THR A 104 6.64 18.77 -1.94
C THR A 104 7.71 17.78 -2.39
N ARG A 105 7.75 17.48 -3.70
CA ARG A 105 8.81 16.71 -4.35
C ARG A 105 10.21 17.20 -3.96
N ASP A 106 10.43 18.52 -3.99
CA ASP A 106 11.70 19.16 -3.63
C ASP A 106 12.20 18.82 -2.22
N HIS A 107 11.28 18.72 -1.25
CA HIS A 107 11.65 18.36 0.12
C HIS A 107 12.27 16.97 0.20
N TRP A 108 11.77 16.05 -0.64
CA TRP A 108 12.14 14.63 -0.64
C TRP A 108 13.37 14.32 -1.47
N LEU A 109 13.77 15.18 -2.40
CA LEU A 109 14.92 14.96 -3.29
C LEU A 109 16.14 14.45 -2.52
N LYS A 110 16.66 13.30 -2.98
CA LYS A 110 17.86 12.61 -2.45
C LYS A 110 17.68 12.03 -1.04
N LYS A 111 16.44 11.85 -0.57
CA LYS A 111 16.10 11.28 0.74
C LYS A 111 15.12 10.11 0.65
N GLU A 112 14.59 9.82 -0.54
CA GLU A 112 13.55 8.84 -0.83
C GLU A 112 13.98 7.45 -0.37
N HIS A 113 15.23 7.08 -0.62
CA HIS A 113 15.80 5.79 -0.22
C HIS A 113 15.78 5.54 1.30
N LEU A 114 15.70 6.59 2.12
CA LEU A 114 15.62 6.50 3.59
C LEU A 114 14.19 6.33 4.10
N HIS A 115 13.18 6.53 3.25
CA HIS A 115 11.77 6.49 3.63
C HIS A 115 11.13 5.22 3.08
N SER A 116 11.17 4.16 3.89
CA SER A 116 10.69 2.83 3.49
C SER A 116 9.19 2.74 3.18
N LEU A 117 8.44 3.80 3.48
CA LEU A 117 7.01 3.88 3.27
C LEU A 117 6.61 5.16 2.53
N LEU A 118 5.55 5.07 1.75
CA LEU A 118 5.00 6.08 0.85
C LEU A 118 3.48 5.87 0.78
N VAL A 119 2.70 6.95 0.77
CA VAL A 119 1.29 6.89 0.35
C VAL A 119 1.27 6.86 -1.17
N PRO A 120 0.61 5.87 -1.81
CA PRO A 120 0.65 5.69 -3.26
C PRO A 120 -0.23 6.68 -4.03
N ASN A 121 -0.67 7.77 -3.39
CA ASN A 121 -1.61 8.73 -3.94
C ASN A 121 -1.10 10.14 -3.68
N LEU A 122 -1.37 11.05 -4.61
CA LEU A 122 -1.00 12.46 -4.47
C LEU A 122 -1.86 13.13 -3.39
N ALA A 123 -1.20 13.91 -2.54
CA ALA A 123 -1.91 14.76 -1.58
C ALA A 123 -2.33 16.07 -2.24
N THR A 124 -3.46 16.64 -1.83
CA THR A 124 -3.90 17.99 -2.23
C THR A 124 -3.54 19.06 -1.20
N SER A 125 -3.02 18.67 -0.02
CA SER A 125 -2.59 19.58 1.04
C SER A 125 -1.52 18.95 1.94
N MET A 126 -0.67 19.77 2.57
CA MET A 126 0.37 19.28 3.50
C MET A 126 -0.17 18.71 4.82
N THR A 127 -1.38 19.12 5.22
CA THR A 127 -2.10 18.63 6.40
C THR A 127 -3.58 18.45 6.09
N GLY A 128 -4.22 17.52 6.81
CA GLY A 128 -5.67 17.34 6.80
C GLY A 128 -6.22 17.28 8.21
N LYS A 129 -7.53 17.49 8.37
CA LYS A 129 -8.21 17.31 9.64
C LYS A 129 -8.62 15.85 9.78
N THR A 130 -8.26 15.22 10.90
CA THR A 130 -8.76 13.89 11.24
C THR A 130 -10.25 13.96 11.59
N GLN A 131 -10.88 12.79 11.73
CA GLN A 131 -12.27 12.70 12.18
C GLN A 131 -12.49 13.28 13.59
N ASP A 132 -11.41 13.40 14.38
CA ASP A 132 -11.41 14.02 15.71
C ASP A 132 -11.09 15.52 15.69
N GLY A 133 -11.00 16.13 14.49
CA GLY A 133 -10.72 17.55 14.30
C GLY A 133 -9.25 17.96 14.43
N HIS A 134 -8.35 17.05 14.80
CA HIS A 134 -6.91 17.33 14.90
C HIS A 134 -6.26 17.43 13.53
N LEU A 135 -5.25 18.31 13.40
CA LEU A 135 -4.42 18.36 12.20
C LEU A 135 -3.45 17.18 12.18
N SER A 136 -3.41 16.47 11.06
CA SER A 136 -2.46 15.37 10.80
C SER A 136 -1.70 15.63 9.50
N LYS A 137 -0.45 15.18 9.47
CA LYS A 137 0.39 15.16 8.27
C LYS A 137 0.06 13.99 7.32
N ARG A 138 -0.83 13.07 7.74
CA ARG A 138 -1.39 12.00 6.91
C ARG A 138 -2.84 11.72 7.32
N CYS A 139 -3.78 11.99 6.42
CA CYS A 139 -5.22 11.79 6.62
C CYS A 139 -5.90 11.53 5.27
N ASN A 140 -6.94 10.69 5.24
CA ASN A 140 -7.73 10.40 4.02
C ASN A 140 -8.33 11.65 3.35
N GLN A 141 -8.52 12.75 4.09
CA GLN A 141 -8.98 14.02 3.51
C GLN A 141 -7.99 14.60 2.51
N GLN A 142 -6.68 14.39 2.73
CA GLN A 142 -5.62 14.92 1.86
C GLN A 142 -5.53 14.16 0.53
N PHE A 143 -6.09 12.95 0.45
CA PHE A 143 -6.01 12.07 -0.72
C PHE A 143 -7.42 11.80 -1.21
N PRO A 144 -8.07 12.76 -1.91
CA PRO A 144 -9.41 12.57 -2.43
C PRO A 144 -9.46 11.48 -3.50
N ASP A 145 -8.41 11.38 -4.32
CA ASP A 145 -8.35 10.49 -5.47
C ASP A 145 -7.24 9.45 -5.31
N ARG A 146 -7.32 8.38 -6.11
CA ARG A 146 -6.29 7.35 -6.18
C ARG A 146 -5.46 7.53 -7.44
N THR A 147 -4.16 7.75 -7.25
CA THR A 147 -3.20 7.61 -8.35
C THR A 147 -2.93 6.13 -8.58
N TYR A 148 -2.72 5.37 -7.51
CA TYR A 148 -2.48 3.93 -7.58
C TYR A 148 -3.31 3.17 -6.55
N ALA A 149 -3.82 2.01 -6.96
CA ALA A 149 -4.30 0.98 -6.06
C ALA A 149 -3.12 0.03 -5.76
N VAL A 150 -2.79 -0.14 -4.49
CA VAL A 150 -1.74 -1.10 -4.07
C VAL A 150 -2.36 -2.26 -3.33
N VAL A 151 -1.95 -3.47 -3.70
CA VAL A 151 -2.41 -4.75 -3.15
C VAL A 151 -1.21 -5.48 -2.55
N GLU A 152 -1.38 -5.96 -1.32
CA GLU A 152 -0.49 -6.91 -0.67
C GLU A 152 -1.29 -8.16 -0.28
N PHE A 153 -0.70 -9.34 -0.45
CA PHE A 153 -1.30 -10.62 -0.07
C PHE A 153 -0.68 -11.06 1.26
N ASP A 154 -1.49 -11.11 2.32
CA ASP A 154 -1.09 -11.54 3.67
C ASP A 154 -1.90 -12.76 4.11
N ASP A 155 -2.08 -13.71 3.18
CA ASP A 155 -2.78 -14.98 3.40
C ASP A 155 -1.82 -16.18 3.49
N GLY A 156 -0.50 -15.93 3.55
CA GLY A 156 0.54 -16.95 3.62
C GLY A 156 0.94 -17.56 2.27
N ALA A 157 0.40 -17.06 1.14
CA ALA A 157 0.80 -17.49 -0.20
C ALA A 157 2.29 -17.25 -0.46
N SER A 158 2.91 -18.14 -1.23
CA SER A 158 4.29 -17.99 -1.69
C SER A 158 4.46 -16.77 -2.59
N LEU A 159 5.67 -16.23 -2.70
CA LEU A 159 5.95 -15.09 -3.58
C LEU A 159 5.54 -15.38 -5.04
N ALA A 160 5.69 -16.63 -5.50
CA ALA A 160 5.31 -17.01 -6.85
C ALA A 160 3.79 -17.02 -7.07
N GLU A 161 3.01 -17.45 -6.08
CA GLU A 161 1.54 -17.34 -6.12
C GLU A 161 1.09 -15.88 -6.06
N GLN A 162 1.73 -15.06 -5.24
CA GLN A 162 1.46 -13.61 -5.16
C GLN A 162 1.73 -12.92 -6.51
N ALA A 163 2.82 -13.28 -7.19
CA ALA A 163 3.15 -12.80 -8.53
C ALA A 163 2.07 -13.18 -9.56
N GLY A 164 1.63 -14.43 -9.56
CA GLY A 164 0.54 -14.89 -10.42
C GLY A 164 -0.77 -14.14 -10.19
N ARG A 165 -1.12 -13.89 -8.93
CA ARG A 165 -2.30 -13.07 -8.56
C ARG A 165 -2.15 -11.63 -9.03
N ALA A 166 -0.96 -11.04 -8.91
CA ALA A 166 -0.68 -9.68 -9.40
C ALA A 166 -0.91 -9.58 -10.91
N LEU A 167 -0.41 -10.54 -11.69
CA LEU A 167 -0.61 -10.58 -13.15
C LEU A 167 -2.08 -10.81 -13.52
N TYR A 168 -2.81 -11.64 -12.76
CA TYR A 168 -4.25 -11.80 -12.96
C TYR A 168 -5.01 -10.48 -12.73
N LEU A 169 -4.73 -9.81 -11.60
CA LEU A 169 -5.30 -8.50 -11.30
C LEU A 169 -4.91 -7.44 -12.34
N GLY A 170 -3.72 -7.58 -12.94
CA GLY A 170 -3.22 -6.75 -14.03
C GLY A 170 -4.09 -6.76 -15.30
N LYS A 171 -4.99 -7.76 -15.44
CA LYS A 171 -5.99 -7.84 -16.52
C LYS A 171 -7.24 -7.00 -16.24
N ILE A 172 -7.41 -6.54 -14.99
CA ILE A 172 -8.58 -5.77 -14.53
C ILE A 172 -8.19 -4.30 -14.39
N LEU A 173 -7.09 -4.03 -13.70
CA LEU A 173 -6.52 -2.71 -13.54
C LEU A 173 -5.04 -2.75 -13.97
N PRO A 174 -4.51 -1.75 -14.70
CA PRO A 174 -3.17 -1.87 -15.27
C PRO A 174 -2.08 -2.05 -14.21
N LEU A 175 -1.33 -3.15 -14.27
CA LEU A 175 -0.20 -3.39 -13.36
C LEU A 175 0.97 -2.46 -13.73
N THR A 176 1.39 -1.61 -12.79
CA THR A 176 2.47 -0.63 -12.99
C THR A 176 3.78 -1.12 -12.41
N LEU A 177 3.76 -1.64 -11.18
CA LEU A 177 4.97 -2.00 -10.44
C LEU A 177 4.73 -3.16 -9.48
N VAL A 178 5.71 -4.05 -9.33
CA VAL A 178 5.75 -5.03 -8.25
C VAL A 178 7.06 -4.88 -7.49
N CYS A 179 7.00 -4.64 -6.18
CA CYS A 179 8.18 -4.61 -5.32
C CYS A 179 8.06 -5.54 -4.11
N HIS A 180 9.21 -6.02 -3.65
CA HIS A 180 9.28 -6.85 -2.45
C HIS A 180 9.17 -6.00 -1.18
N SER A 181 8.36 -6.44 -0.21
CA SER A 181 8.12 -5.70 1.04
C SER A 181 9.29 -5.66 2.03
N GLY A 182 10.39 -6.34 1.66
CA GLY A 182 11.53 -6.59 2.52
C GLY A 182 11.28 -7.67 3.59
N ASN A 183 10.25 -8.52 3.39
CA ASN A 183 10.03 -9.71 4.22
C ASN A 183 9.45 -10.88 3.41
N LYS A 184 8.12 -11.03 3.36
CA LYS A 184 7.43 -12.20 2.79
C LYS A 184 6.36 -11.86 1.75
N SER A 185 6.15 -10.59 1.45
CA SER A 185 5.05 -10.15 0.60
C SER A 185 5.53 -9.29 -0.56
N LEU A 186 4.75 -9.31 -1.64
CA LEU A 186 4.85 -8.37 -2.75
C LEU A 186 3.83 -7.24 -2.54
N HIS A 187 4.27 -6.01 -2.77
CA HIS A 187 3.38 -4.88 -2.99
C HIS A 187 3.20 -4.71 -4.49
N CYS A 188 1.98 -4.91 -4.96
CA CYS A 188 1.60 -4.86 -6.36
C CYS A 188 0.82 -3.57 -6.60
N TRP A 189 1.36 -2.69 -7.43
CA TRP A 189 0.86 -1.36 -7.71
C TRP A 189 0.15 -1.36 -9.06
N PHE A 190 -1.08 -0.86 -9.07
CA PHE A 190 -1.94 -0.77 -10.24
C PHE A 190 -2.34 0.68 -10.48
N LEU A 191 -2.27 1.15 -11.72
CA LEU A 191 -2.67 2.51 -12.08
C LEU A 191 -4.18 2.67 -11.89
N ALA A 192 -4.58 3.55 -10.97
CA ALA A 192 -5.98 3.84 -10.66
C ALA A 192 -6.39 5.27 -11.06
N ALA A 193 -5.43 6.09 -11.50
CA ALA A 193 -5.71 7.45 -11.93
C ALA A 193 -6.72 7.46 -13.08
N GLY A 194 -7.77 8.28 -12.95
CA GLY A 194 -8.86 8.38 -13.92
C GLY A 194 -9.99 7.37 -13.74
N GLU A 195 -9.86 6.40 -12.82
CA GLU A 195 -10.94 5.46 -12.49
C GLU A 195 -11.86 6.03 -11.41
N ASP A 196 -13.15 5.72 -11.51
CA ASP A 196 -14.12 6.01 -10.45
C ASP A 196 -13.79 5.20 -9.18
N GLU A 197 -13.92 5.81 -8.00
CA GLU A 197 -13.61 5.15 -6.73
C GLU A 197 -14.42 3.84 -6.54
N ASP A 198 -15.68 3.78 -7.00
CA ASP A 198 -16.49 2.55 -6.92
C ASP A 198 -15.92 1.40 -7.77
N ASN A 199 -15.30 1.70 -8.92
CA ASN A 199 -14.59 0.71 -9.75
C ASN A 199 -13.32 0.24 -9.04
N VAL A 200 -12.55 1.16 -8.46
CA VAL A 200 -11.34 0.81 -7.71
C VAL A 200 -11.68 -0.01 -6.46
N LEU A 201 -12.78 0.29 -5.77
CA LEU A 201 -13.27 -0.50 -4.65
C LEU A 201 -13.76 -1.89 -5.08
N SER A 202 -14.37 -2.00 -6.27
CA SER A 202 -14.74 -3.28 -6.87
C SER A 202 -13.50 -4.12 -7.23
N PHE A 203 -12.46 -3.49 -7.76
CA PHE A 203 -11.14 -4.10 -7.95
C PHE A 203 -10.57 -4.63 -6.62
N TYR A 204 -10.62 -3.83 -5.55
CA TYR A 204 -10.19 -4.29 -4.22
C TYR A 204 -11.02 -5.46 -3.71
N ASP A 205 -12.32 -5.50 -3.96
CA ASP A 205 -13.17 -6.63 -3.56
C ASP A 205 -12.75 -7.94 -4.27
N VAL A 206 -12.35 -7.86 -5.55
CA VAL A 206 -11.74 -8.98 -6.26
C VAL A 206 -10.40 -9.35 -5.63
N ALA A 207 -9.50 -8.39 -5.40
CA ALA A 207 -8.20 -8.65 -4.78
C ALA A 207 -8.32 -9.30 -3.39
N ILE A 208 -9.26 -8.82 -2.54
CA ILE A 208 -9.54 -9.38 -1.22
C ILE A 208 -10.06 -10.81 -1.34
N SER A 209 -10.88 -11.11 -2.36
CA SER A 209 -11.30 -12.49 -2.64
C SER A 209 -10.16 -13.40 -3.13
N LEU A 210 -9.03 -12.82 -3.52
CA LEU A 210 -7.80 -13.54 -3.86
C LEU A 210 -6.78 -13.57 -2.70
N GLY A 211 -7.17 -13.11 -1.51
CA GLY A 211 -6.30 -13.14 -0.32
C GLY A 211 -5.59 -11.83 0.02
N ALA A 212 -5.98 -10.71 -0.61
CA ALA A 212 -5.38 -9.42 -0.29
C ALA A 212 -5.83 -8.86 1.07
N ASP A 213 -4.96 -8.08 1.72
CA ASP A 213 -5.32 -7.29 2.89
C ASP A 213 -6.30 -6.16 2.51
N ARG A 214 -7.29 -5.94 3.39
CA ARG A 214 -8.30 -4.89 3.29
C ARG A 214 -7.72 -3.50 3.51
N VAL A 215 -6.58 -3.34 4.18
CA VAL A 215 -6.00 -2.02 4.51
C VAL A 215 -5.69 -1.19 3.26
N GLY A 216 -5.41 -1.83 2.12
CA GLY A 216 -5.20 -1.15 0.84
C GLY A 216 -6.37 -0.27 0.38
N ARG A 217 -7.59 -0.54 0.86
CA ARG A 217 -8.76 0.31 0.62
C ARG A 217 -8.64 1.68 1.28
N THR A 218 -7.70 1.92 2.18
CA THR A 218 -7.48 3.25 2.77
C THR A 218 -6.64 4.10 1.82
N ARG A 219 -7.19 5.22 1.32
CA ARG A 219 -6.48 6.11 0.35
C ARG A 219 -5.15 6.63 0.87
N CYS A 220 -5.04 6.89 2.18
CA CYS A 220 -3.79 7.32 2.81
C CYS A 220 -2.96 6.18 3.43
N GLN A 221 -3.18 4.92 3.00
CA GLN A 221 -2.42 3.79 3.50
C GLN A 221 -0.94 3.95 3.13
N LEU A 222 -0.06 3.69 4.11
CA LEU A 222 1.37 3.64 3.86
C LEU A 222 1.72 2.30 3.22
N MET A 223 2.30 2.36 2.04
CA MET A 223 2.78 1.22 1.26
C MET A 223 4.30 1.30 1.13
N ARG A 224 4.89 0.20 0.67
CA ARG A 224 6.34 0.08 0.50
C ARG A 224 6.84 1.02 -0.59
N THR A 225 7.77 1.90 -0.26
CA THR A 225 8.44 2.76 -1.24
C THR A 225 9.34 1.89 -2.12
N PRO A 226 9.06 1.76 -3.43
CA PRO A 226 9.86 0.92 -4.29
C PRO A 226 11.32 1.39 -4.32
N GLY A 227 12.28 0.47 -4.28
CA GLY A 227 13.70 0.78 -4.30
C GLY A 227 14.31 1.30 -2.98
N ALA A 228 13.50 1.69 -1.99
CA ALA A 228 13.98 2.22 -0.72
C ALA A 228 14.43 1.12 0.26
N TRP A 229 15.20 1.49 1.27
CA TRP A 229 15.69 0.57 2.30
C TRP A 229 14.73 0.44 3.46
N ARG A 230 14.37 -0.78 3.82
CA ARG A 230 13.71 -1.09 5.09
C ARG A 230 14.78 -1.42 6.12
N VAL A 231 14.92 -0.57 7.14
CA VAL A 231 15.83 -0.82 8.26
C VAL A 231 15.07 -1.48 9.41
N PHE A 232 15.67 -2.50 10.03
CA PHE A 232 15.10 -3.15 11.21
C PHE A 232 15.61 -2.48 12.51
N PRO A 233 14.80 -2.46 13.59
CA PRO A 233 15.25 -1.97 14.89
C PRO A 233 16.47 -2.77 15.40
N GLY A 234 17.56 -2.07 15.76
CA GLY A 234 18.82 -2.66 16.23
C GLY A 234 20.06 -2.30 15.39
N GLY A 235 19.91 -1.60 14.26
CA GLY A 235 21.00 -1.31 13.30
C GLY A 235 21.49 0.13 13.19
N PHE A 236 21.31 0.99 14.19
CA PHE A 236 21.86 2.36 14.19
C PHE A 236 22.47 2.72 15.55
N GLU A 237 23.77 2.97 15.58
CA GLU A 237 24.42 3.87 16.53
C GLU A 237 24.86 5.12 15.76
N GLU A 238 24.48 6.31 16.25
CA GLU A 238 25.00 7.58 15.75
C GLU A 238 26.39 7.80 16.37
N THR A 239 27.42 7.97 15.54
CA THR A 239 28.69 8.59 15.98
C THR A 239 29.05 9.75 15.07
N GLU A 240 29.62 10.80 15.67
CA GLU A 240 29.65 12.19 15.18
C GLU A 240 30.51 12.48 13.92
N SER A 241 31.05 11.51 13.18
CA SER A 241 32.01 11.88 12.11
C SER A 241 32.11 11.01 10.87
N THR A 242 31.32 9.95 10.68
CA THR A 242 31.33 9.23 9.39
C THR A 242 30.05 8.45 9.16
N LEU A 243 29.39 8.66 8.00
CA LEU A 243 28.28 7.81 7.53
C LEU A 243 28.84 6.45 7.08
N THR A 244 29.19 5.59 8.02
CA THR A 244 29.46 4.18 7.75
C THR A 244 28.13 3.44 7.64
N PHE A 245 27.81 2.97 6.43
CA PHE A 245 26.69 2.06 6.17
C PHE A 245 26.96 0.69 6.79
N SER A 246 26.67 0.53 8.08
CA SER A 246 26.55 -0.78 8.71
C SER A 246 25.12 -0.94 9.22
N ALA A 247 24.18 -1.33 8.37
CA ALA A 247 22.85 -1.68 8.83
C ALA A 247 22.27 -2.77 7.94
N GLU A 248 21.81 -3.85 8.56
CA GLU A 248 21.10 -5.00 8.00
C GLU A 248 19.74 -4.57 7.41
N GLY A 249 19.74 -3.68 6.42
CA GLY A 249 18.55 -3.21 5.72
C GLY A 249 18.23 -4.11 4.54
N ILE A 250 16.95 -4.34 4.29
CA ILE A 250 16.52 -5.02 3.07
C ILE A 250 16.01 -3.96 2.09
N ARG A 251 16.65 -3.90 0.91
CA ARG A 251 16.16 -3.08 -0.20
C ARG A 251 14.83 -3.64 -0.70
N GLN A 252 13.84 -2.78 -0.85
CA GLN A 252 12.54 -3.11 -1.42
C GLN A 252 12.65 -3.20 -2.95
N LYS A 253 13.33 -4.25 -3.42
CA LYS A 253 13.65 -4.42 -4.84
C LYS A 253 12.39 -4.44 -5.70
N VAL A 254 12.47 -3.77 -6.85
CA VAL A 254 11.44 -3.82 -7.89
C VAL A 254 11.69 -5.05 -8.76
N HIS A 255 10.64 -5.77 -9.10
CA HIS A 255 10.70 -7.00 -9.89
C HIS A 255 9.95 -6.88 -11.21
N TYR A 256 9.06 -5.90 -11.32
CA TYR A 256 8.33 -5.58 -12.54
C TYR A 256 8.10 -4.07 -12.55
N PHE A 257 8.32 -3.43 -13.69
CA PHE A 257 7.93 -2.04 -13.91
C PHE A 257 7.46 -1.81 -15.33
N ASN A 258 6.26 -1.25 -15.48
CA ASN A 258 5.69 -0.85 -16.75
C ASN A 258 5.49 0.67 -16.78
N TRP A 259 6.42 1.35 -17.45
CA TRP A 259 6.43 2.81 -17.57
C TRP A 259 5.20 3.36 -18.32
N ALA A 260 4.57 2.58 -19.20
CA ALA A 260 3.35 3.01 -19.91
C ALA A 260 2.14 3.11 -18.96
N ASN A 261 2.20 2.42 -17.82
CA ASN A 261 1.18 2.46 -16.77
C ASN A 261 1.61 3.35 -15.59
N ALA A 262 2.68 4.13 -15.74
CA ALA A 262 3.02 5.14 -14.75
C ALA A 262 2.15 6.38 -14.99
N TRP A 263 1.75 7.04 -13.89
CA TRP A 263 0.97 8.27 -13.96
C TRP A 263 1.76 9.31 -14.78
N THR A 264 1.13 9.82 -15.83
CA THR A 264 1.61 10.95 -16.61
C THR A 264 0.68 12.11 -16.33
N SER A 265 1.23 13.30 -16.10
CA SER A 265 0.50 14.51 -15.68
C SER A 265 -0.47 15.07 -16.75
N THR A 266 -0.76 14.34 -17.81
CA THR A 266 -1.75 14.73 -18.81
C THR A 266 -3.16 14.44 -18.31
N HIS A 267 -3.73 15.39 -17.55
CA HIS A 267 -5.13 15.86 -17.62
C HIS A 267 -5.15 17.33 -17.17
#